data_AF-A0A2D7XI51-F1
#
_entry.id   AF-A0A2D7XI51-F1
#
_cell.length_a   1.000
_cell.length_b   1.000
_cell.length_c   1.000
_cell.angle_alpha   90.00
_cell.angle_beta   90.00
_cell.angle_gamma   90.00
#
_symmetry.space_group_name_H-M   'P 1'
#
loop_
_entity.id
_entity.type
_entity.pdbx_description
1 polymer ?
#
loop_
_entity_poly.entity_id
_entity_poly.type
_entity_poly.pdbx_seq_one_letter_code
_entity_poly.pdbx_strand_id
1 'polypeptide(L)'
;MTLRIKSTKRVAGLFAVSFCLALPGLSYAKMPGEPVGSVEAKIGDATYKGKTFDAPGQDASSASFQAAGPLTTVTIQAHDPDAPSMMENVFGIQITLNEKKASAPVFDASLSYWPGGMKKPFYVTENSGVQTKITFDEMTFDGDTANMKGSFSGKLCKKKNFMSETDTSDCLPVEGTFDTALRSGN
;
A
#
# COMPACT_ATOMS: atom_id res chain seq x y z
N MET A 1 68.48 38.15 -49.21
CA MET A 1 67.51 37.77 -50.27
C MET A 1 67.29 36.26 -50.17
N THR A 2 66.01 35.85 -50.17
CA THR A 2 65.47 34.49 -50.37
C THR A 2 65.23 33.59 -49.14
N LEU A 3 63.93 33.42 -48.86
CA LEU A 3 63.24 32.48 -47.96
C LEU A 3 63.60 30.99 -48.20
N ARG A 4 63.43 30.17 -47.15
CA ARG A 4 62.51 29.00 -47.17
C ARG A 4 62.37 28.37 -45.77
N ILE A 5 61.23 28.63 -45.12
CA ILE A 5 60.76 27.83 -43.98
C ILE A 5 59.93 26.68 -44.57
N LYS A 6 60.36 25.43 -44.37
CA LYS A 6 59.58 24.23 -44.73
C LYS A 6 58.68 23.83 -43.56
N SER A 7 57.37 23.88 -43.84
CA SER A 7 56.30 23.29 -43.05
C SER A 7 56.44 21.76 -42.98
N THR A 8 56.19 21.17 -41.81
CA THR A 8 55.84 19.74 -41.72
C THR A 8 54.78 19.55 -40.64
N LYS A 9 53.60 19.10 -41.07
CA LYS A 9 52.42 18.80 -40.26
C LYS A 9 52.60 17.48 -39.48
N ARG A 10 52.15 17.44 -38.23
CA ARG A 10 51.71 16.22 -37.49
C ARG A 10 50.49 16.66 -36.66
N VAL A 11 49.24 16.32 -36.99
CA VAL A 11 48.50 15.05 -36.75
C VAL A 11 48.65 14.64 -35.27
N ALA A 12 47.65 14.32 -34.48
CA ALA A 12 46.20 14.50 -34.43
C ALA A 12 45.83 14.17 -32.96
N GLY A 13 44.58 14.43 -32.56
CA GLY A 13 44.16 14.44 -31.16
C GLY A 13 44.27 13.13 -30.40
N LEU A 14 44.16 13.23 -29.07
CA LEU A 14 43.82 12.11 -28.20
C LEU A 14 42.84 12.55 -27.11
N PHE A 15 41.59 12.20 -27.35
CA PHE A 15 40.55 11.70 -26.44
C PHE A 15 40.73 11.93 -24.94
N ALA A 16 39.91 12.84 -24.40
CA ALA A 16 39.53 12.82 -22.99
C ALA A 16 38.58 11.63 -22.76
N VAL A 17 39.04 10.62 -22.03
CA VAL A 17 38.21 9.51 -21.55
C VAL A 17 37.32 10.05 -20.43
N SER A 18 36.09 10.43 -20.78
CA SER A 18 35.06 10.78 -19.82
C SER A 18 34.56 9.48 -19.16
N PHE A 19 35.00 9.25 -17.92
CA PHE A 19 34.58 8.13 -17.09
C PHE A 19 33.15 8.42 -16.58
N CYS A 20 32.16 8.14 -17.42
CA CYS A 20 30.76 8.19 -17.02
C CYS A 20 30.51 6.97 -16.12
N LEU A 21 30.56 7.17 -14.79
CA LEU A 21 30.07 6.22 -13.81
C LEU A 21 28.57 6.02 -14.09
N ALA A 22 28.26 4.99 -14.87
CA ALA A 22 26.92 4.44 -14.96
C ALA A 22 26.62 3.84 -13.59
N LEU A 23 26.01 4.65 -12.72
CA LEU A 23 25.36 4.16 -11.52
C LEU A 23 24.33 3.12 -11.99
N PRO A 24 24.39 1.86 -11.52
CA PRO A 24 23.30 0.93 -11.76
C PRO A 24 22.04 1.59 -11.19
N GLY A 25 21.11 1.92 -12.10
CA GLY A 25 19.84 2.53 -11.74
C GLY A 25 19.19 1.67 -10.67
N LEU A 26 18.93 2.28 -9.51
CA LEU A 26 18.05 1.72 -8.50
C LEU A 26 16.77 1.32 -9.25
N SER A 27 16.56 0.01 -9.36
CA SER A 27 15.33 -0.53 -9.93
C SER A 27 14.23 -0.25 -8.92
N TYR A 28 13.59 0.91 -9.04
CA TYR A 28 12.34 1.18 -8.34
C TYR A 28 11.34 0.14 -8.86
N ALA A 29 10.86 -0.73 -7.97
CA ALA A 29 9.73 -1.59 -8.28
C ALA A 29 8.60 -0.70 -8.83
N LYS A 30 8.22 -0.90 -10.08
CA LYS A 30 7.17 -0.10 -10.72
C LYS A 30 5.87 -0.35 -9.96
N MET A 31 5.27 0.70 -9.40
CA MET A 31 3.96 0.59 -8.74
C MET A 31 2.95 -0.03 -9.71
N PRO A 32 2.07 -0.94 -9.25
CA PRO A 32 1.26 -1.81 -10.11
C PRO A 32 0.17 -1.07 -10.92
N GLY A 33 -0.07 0.22 -10.63
CA GLY A 33 -1.04 1.06 -11.33
C GLY A 33 -1.03 2.49 -10.78
N GLU A 34 -1.98 3.31 -11.26
CA GLU A 34 -2.22 4.62 -10.65
C GLU A 34 -2.90 4.45 -9.28
N PRO A 35 -2.53 5.26 -8.27
CA PRO A 35 -3.24 5.26 -7.00
C PRO A 35 -4.72 5.60 -7.18
N VAL A 36 -5.60 4.80 -6.57
CA VAL A 36 -7.07 5.00 -6.60
C VAL A 36 -7.66 5.36 -5.24
N GLY A 37 -6.79 5.56 -4.25
CA GLY A 37 -7.19 5.88 -2.89
C GLY A 37 -6.02 5.90 -1.92
N SER A 38 -6.35 6.06 -0.65
CA SER A 38 -5.37 6.14 0.43
C SER A 38 -5.91 5.70 1.78
N VAL A 39 -4.98 5.32 2.65
CA VAL A 39 -5.21 5.10 4.08
C VAL A 39 -4.18 5.91 4.84
N GLU A 40 -4.63 6.69 5.82
CA GLU A 40 -3.77 7.37 6.79
C GLU A 40 -4.12 6.86 8.18
N ALA A 41 -3.11 6.55 8.99
CA ALA A 41 -3.32 6.01 10.32
C ALA A 41 -2.25 6.48 11.31
N LYS A 42 -2.61 6.52 12.58
CA LYS A 42 -1.69 6.55 13.71
C LYS A 42 -1.67 5.15 14.32
N ILE A 43 -0.49 4.53 14.38
CA ILE A 43 -0.27 3.17 14.89
C ILE A 43 0.72 3.26 16.06
N GLY A 44 0.22 3.20 17.28
CA GLY A 44 1.00 3.61 18.45
C GLY A 44 1.42 5.07 18.32
N ASP A 45 2.73 5.32 18.31
CA ASP A 45 3.32 6.66 18.11
C ASP A 45 3.72 6.95 16.66
N ALA A 46 3.61 5.96 15.76
CA ALA A 46 3.99 6.09 14.37
C ALA A 46 2.82 6.57 13.49
N THR A 47 3.13 7.36 12.47
CA THR A 47 2.17 7.72 11.41
C THR A 47 2.40 6.81 10.20
N TYR A 48 1.31 6.28 9.66
CA TYR A 48 1.26 5.50 8.44
C TYR A 48 0.53 6.27 7.34
N LYS A 49 1.06 6.23 6.12
CA LYS A 49 0.42 6.78 4.92
C LYS A 49 0.61 5.80 3.77
N GLY A 50 -0.48 5.17 3.34
CA GLY A 50 -0.47 4.22 2.25
C GLY A 50 -1.41 4.61 1.12
N LYS A 51 -1.19 4.02 -0.05
CA LYS A 51 -2.01 4.16 -1.25
C LYS A 51 -2.63 2.84 -1.66
N THR A 52 -3.84 2.89 -2.18
CA THR A 52 -4.49 1.74 -2.84
C THR A 52 -4.32 1.88 -4.35
N PHE A 53 -4.35 0.76 -5.07
CA PHE A 53 -4.03 0.73 -6.50
C PHE A 53 -5.05 -0.12 -7.26
N ASP A 54 -5.38 0.33 -8.47
CA ASP A 54 -6.09 -0.48 -9.47
C ASP A 54 -5.07 -0.86 -10.55
N ALA A 55 -4.82 -2.16 -10.74
CA ALA A 55 -3.86 -2.66 -11.72
C ALA A 55 -4.63 -3.16 -12.96
N PRO A 56 -4.53 -2.48 -14.12
CA PRO A 56 -5.22 -2.94 -15.32
C PRO A 56 -4.71 -4.30 -15.79
N GLY A 57 -5.62 -5.28 -15.95
CA GLY A 57 -5.32 -6.58 -16.58
C GLY A 57 -4.82 -7.69 -15.64
N GLN A 58 -4.72 -7.41 -14.35
CA GLN A 58 -4.68 -8.44 -13.31
C GLN A 58 -5.93 -8.24 -12.46
N ASP A 59 -6.60 -9.30 -12.00
CA ASP A 59 -7.69 -9.23 -11.00
C ASP A 59 -7.18 -8.76 -9.62
N ALA A 60 -6.23 -7.83 -9.59
CA ALA A 60 -5.37 -7.48 -8.48
C ALA A 60 -5.54 -6.00 -8.11
N SER A 61 -6.79 -5.54 -8.03
CA SER A 61 -7.05 -4.29 -7.32
C SER A 61 -6.69 -4.50 -5.85
N SER A 62 -5.91 -3.59 -5.27
CA SER A 62 -5.56 -3.66 -3.85
C SER A 62 -6.75 -3.26 -2.96
N ALA A 63 -7.84 -2.77 -3.54
CA ALA A 63 -9.06 -2.43 -2.84
C ALA A 63 -10.29 -2.96 -3.61
N SER A 64 -10.99 -3.93 -3.02
CA SER A 64 -12.06 -4.65 -3.70
C SER A 64 -13.25 -4.95 -2.80
N PHE A 65 -14.37 -5.32 -3.40
CA PHE A 65 -15.53 -5.85 -2.70
C PHE A 65 -16.06 -7.11 -3.39
N GLN A 66 -16.55 -8.06 -2.61
CA GLN A 66 -17.16 -9.29 -3.11
C GLN A 66 -18.47 -9.55 -2.39
N ALA A 67 -19.53 -9.84 -3.13
CA ALA A 67 -20.83 -10.18 -2.58
C ALA A 67 -20.99 -11.71 -2.47
N ALA A 68 -21.44 -12.19 -1.32
CA ALA A 68 -21.76 -13.58 -1.06
C ALA A 68 -23.12 -13.66 -0.34
N GLY A 69 -24.18 -13.89 -1.12
CA GLY A 69 -25.55 -13.81 -0.61
C GLY A 69 -25.88 -12.41 -0.06
N PRO A 70 -26.34 -12.27 1.19
CA PRO A 70 -26.62 -10.97 1.79
C PRO A 70 -25.37 -10.22 2.27
N LEU A 71 -24.22 -10.90 2.34
CA LEU A 71 -22.99 -10.31 2.84
C LEU A 71 -22.18 -9.69 1.71
N THR A 72 -21.56 -8.55 1.99
CA THR A 72 -20.52 -7.96 1.14
C THR A 72 -19.24 -7.83 1.95
N THR A 73 -18.18 -8.48 1.49
CA THR A 73 -16.84 -8.34 2.08
C THR A 73 -16.06 -7.31 1.29
N VAL A 74 -15.57 -6.29 1.95
CA VAL A 74 -14.67 -5.26 1.41
C VAL A 74 -13.27 -5.56 1.93
N THR A 75 -12.29 -5.53 1.04
CA THR A 75 -10.86 -5.68 1.37
C THR A 75 -10.13 -4.45 0.85
N ILE A 76 -9.37 -3.77 1.70
CA ILE A 76 -8.54 -2.62 1.35
C ILE A 76 -7.11 -2.92 1.80
N GLN A 77 -6.17 -2.90 0.88
CA GLN A 77 -4.74 -2.99 1.12
C GLN A 77 -4.09 -1.71 0.64
N ALA A 78 -3.66 -0.90 1.61
CA ALA A 78 -2.85 0.27 1.35
C ALA A 78 -1.38 -0.11 1.46
N HIS A 79 -0.60 0.31 0.48
CA HIS A 79 0.84 0.06 0.40
C HIS A 79 1.60 1.37 0.57
N ASP A 80 2.73 1.32 1.27
CA ASP A 80 3.64 2.45 1.38
C ASP A 80 4.36 2.67 0.03
N PRO A 81 4.15 3.81 -0.66
CA PRO A 81 4.80 4.08 -1.95
C PRO A 81 6.31 4.29 -1.85
N ASP A 82 6.82 4.57 -0.65
CA ASP A 82 8.23 4.84 -0.39
C ASP A 82 8.97 3.58 0.12
N ALA A 83 8.26 2.48 0.37
CA ALA A 83 8.86 1.23 0.80
C ALA A 83 9.67 0.55 -0.33
N PRO A 84 10.72 -0.23 -0.01
CA PRO A 84 11.52 -0.94 -1.02
C PRO A 84 10.73 -1.96 -1.86
N SER A 85 9.55 -2.37 -1.39
CA SER A 85 8.70 -3.37 -2.02
C SER A 85 7.22 -3.10 -1.70
N MET A 86 6.33 -3.36 -2.67
CA MET A 86 4.87 -3.28 -2.48
C MET A 86 4.35 -4.23 -1.40
N MET A 87 5.13 -5.24 -1.01
CA MET A 87 4.74 -6.21 0.02
C MET A 87 5.22 -5.81 1.42
N GLU A 88 5.93 -4.68 1.54
CA GLU A 88 6.44 -4.15 2.81
C GLU A 88 5.65 -2.91 3.23
N ASN A 89 5.56 -2.70 4.53
CA ASN A 89 4.79 -1.61 5.15
C ASN A 89 3.35 -1.48 4.59
N VAL A 90 2.59 -2.57 4.66
CA VAL A 90 1.21 -2.65 4.15
C VAL A 90 0.21 -2.56 5.30
N PHE A 91 -0.86 -1.78 5.12
CA PHE A 91 -1.99 -1.71 6.04
C PHE A 91 -3.23 -2.30 5.39
N GLY A 92 -3.85 -3.27 6.07
CA GLY A 92 -5.02 -3.99 5.59
C GLY A 92 -6.27 -3.67 6.42
N ILE A 93 -7.39 -3.44 5.75
CA ILE A 93 -8.73 -3.30 6.32
C ILE A 93 -9.63 -4.33 5.66
N GLN A 94 -10.28 -5.17 6.44
CA GLN A 94 -11.33 -6.06 5.97
C GLN A 94 -12.63 -5.74 6.71
N ILE A 95 -13.72 -5.61 5.96
CA ILE A 95 -15.03 -5.21 6.48
C ILE A 95 -16.07 -6.15 5.90
N THR A 96 -16.95 -6.68 6.73
CA THR A 96 -18.15 -7.39 6.28
C THR A 96 -19.37 -6.52 6.55
N LEU A 97 -20.19 -6.35 5.51
CA LEU A 97 -21.41 -5.56 5.50
C LEU A 97 -22.62 -6.45 5.23
N ASN A 98 -23.73 -6.18 5.92
CA ASN A 98 -25.04 -6.77 5.59
C ASN A 98 -25.81 -5.93 4.56
N GLU A 99 -25.47 -4.64 4.45
CA GLU A 99 -26.14 -3.69 3.56
C GLU A 99 -25.11 -2.74 2.96
N LYS A 100 -25.29 -2.40 1.68
CA LYS A 100 -24.40 -1.52 0.92
C LYS A 100 -24.80 -0.04 1.07
N LYS A 101 -24.81 0.47 2.30
CA LYS A 101 -25.14 1.88 2.61
C LYS A 101 -24.28 2.40 3.77
N ALA A 102 -23.92 3.68 3.75
CA ALA A 102 -23.03 4.27 4.75
C ALA A 102 -23.57 4.20 6.19
N SER A 103 -24.90 4.28 6.37
CA SER A 103 -25.54 4.19 7.68
C SER A 103 -25.74 2.75 8.19
N ALA A 104 -25.35 1.73 7.41
CA ALA A 104 -25.49 0.36 7.83
C ALA A 104 -24.54 0.02 8.97
N PRO A 105 -24.97 -0.80 9.94
CA PRO A 105 -24.05 -1.37 10.90
C PRO A 105 -23.06 -2.29 10.19
N VAL A 106 -21.82 -2.24 10.63
CA VAL A 106 -20.75 -3.16 10.21
C VAL A 106 -20.96 -4.49 10.90
N PHE A 107 -20.99 -5.58 10.13
CA PHE A 107 -21.18 -6.93 10.67
C PHE A 107 -19.90 -7.43 11.35
N ASP A 108 -18.77 -7.29 10.66
CA ASP A 108 -17.45 -7.60 11.19
C ASP A 108 -16.40 -6.67 10.58
N ALA A 109 -15.31 -6.44 11.32
CA ALA A 109 -14.18 -5.66 10.84
C ALA A 109 -12.86 -6.11 11.47
N SER A 110 -11.85 -6.28 10.63
CA SER A 110 -10.48 -6.56 11.05
C SER A 110 -9.48 -5.59 10.41
N LEU A 111 -8.45 -5.24 11.17
CA LEU A 111 -7.32 -4.46 10.70
C LEU A 111 -6.05 -5.32 10.80
N SER A 112 -5.11 -5.10 9.89
CA SER A 112 -3.79 -5.70 9.94
C SER A 112 -2.71 -4.71 9.52
N TYR A 113 -1.51 -4.84 10.11
CA TYR A 113 -0.36 -4.01 9.78
C TYR A 113 0.89 -4.87 9.62
N TRP A 114 1.54 -4.72 8.47
CA TRP A 114 2.64 -5.56 8.00
C TRP A 114 3.90 -4.73 7.78
N PRO A 115 4.57 -4.25 8.84
CA PRO A 115 5.69 -3.30 8.72
C PRO A 115 6.85 -3.88 7.90
N GLY A 116 7.16 -5.17 8.08
CA GLY A 116 8.21 -5.88 7.34
C GLY A 116 7.69 -6.90 6.33
N GLY A 117 6.41 -6.83 5.96
CA GLY A 117 5.76 -7.78 5.05
C GLY A 117 5.49 -9.19 5.63
N MET A 118 5.02 -10.10 4.78
CA MET A 118 4.44 -11.40 5.17
C MET A 118 5.39 -12.36 5.91
N LYS A 119 6.71 -12.18 5.80
CA LYS A 119 7.71 -13.07 6.42
C LYS A 119 8.22 -12.56 7.77
N LYS A 120 7.71 -11.42 8.23
CA LYS A 120 8.11 -10.76 9.47
C LYS A 120 6.93 -10.75 10.45
N PRO A 121 7.18 -10.46 11.74
CA PRO A 121 6.09 -10.18 12.66
C PRO A 121 5.18 -9.07 12.12
N PHE A 122 3.89 -9.22 12.37
CA PHE A 122 2.84 -8.32 11.92
C PHE A 122 1.85 -8.11 13.06
N TYR A 123 0.90 -7.19 12.89
CA TYR A 123 -0.10 -6.90 13.90
C TYR A 123 -1.51 -7.09 13.34
N VAL A 124 -2.43 -7.55 14.18
CA VAL A 124 -3.84 -7.77 13.82
C VAL A 124 -4.78 -7.36 14.96
N THR A 125 -6.02 -7.04 14.65
CA THR A 125 -7.07 -6.78 15.66
C THR A 125 -7.66 -8.06 16.25
N GLU A 126 -7.47 -9.21 15.59
CA GLU A 126 -7.95 -10.51 16.02
C GLU A 126 -7.43 -10.85 17.43
N ASN A 127 -8.34 -11.23 18.32
CA ASN A 127 -8.06 -11.56 19.73
C ASN A 127 -7.37 -10.43 20.52
N SER A 128 -7.48 -9.17 20.09
CA SER A 128 -6.93 -8.02 20.81
C SER A 128 -7.71 -7.69 22.11
N GLY A 129 -8.92 -8.21 22.27
CA GLY A 129 -9.82 -7.88 23.38
C GLY A 129 -10.50 -6.51 23.24
N VAL A 130 -10.30 -5.80 22.12
CA VAL A 130 -10.96 -4.54 21.79
C VAL A 130 -11.65 -4.69 20.44
N GLN A 131 -12.92 -4.31 20.37
CA GLN A 131 -13.67 -4.35 19.11
C GLN A 131 -13.14 -3.29 18.14
N THR A 132 -12.86 -3.69 16.91
CA THR A 132 -12.59 -2.76 15.80
C THR A 132 -13.85 -1.95 15.48
N LYS A 133 -13.73 -0.63 15.40
CA LYS A 133 -14.81 0.26 15.00
C LYS A 133 -14.50 0.82 13.62
N ILE A 134 -15.47 0.76 12.73
CA ILE A 134 -15.45 1.42 11.41
C ILE A 134 -16.66 2.36 11.35
N THR A 135 -16.47 3.56 10.82
CA THR A 135 -17.55 4.51 10.52
C THR A 135 -17.41 4.98 9.09
N PHE A 136 -18.50 5.01 8.34
CA PHE A 136 -18.50 5.47 6.95
C PHE A 136 -19.04 6.90 6.86
N ASP A 137 -18.28 7.75 6.18
CA ASP A 137 -18.73 9.07 5.77
C ASP A 137 -19.46 8.95 4.43
N GLU A 138 -18.92 8.14 3.52
CA GLU A 138 -19.47 7.90 2.19
C GLU A 138 -19.33 6.42 1.79
N MET A 139 -20.36 5.90 1.16
CA MET A 139 -20.38 4.56 0.60
C MET A 139 -21.29 4.55 -0.63
N THR A 140 -20.70 4.38 -1.81
CA THR A 140 -21.44 4.30 -3.08
C THR A 140 -21.06 3.01 -3.79
N PHE A 141 -22.06 2.27 -4.28
CA PHE A 141 -21.87 1.07 -5.08
C PHE A 141 -22.57 1.27 -6.42
N ASP A 142 -21.86 1.03 -7.52
CA ASP A 142 -22.37 1.12 -8.88
C ASP A 142 -21.80 -0.03 -9.71
N GLY A 143 -22.61 -1.08 -9.89
CA GLY A 143 -22.21 -2.31 -10.60
C GLY A 143 -20.93 -2.92 -10.03
N ASP A 144 -19.87 -2.92 -10.85
CA ASP A 144 -18.54 -3.47 -10.56
C ASP A 144 -17.58 -2.47 -9.91
N THR A 145 -18.08 -1.31 -9.51
CA THR A 145 -17.30 -0.26 -8.87
C THR A 145 -17.96 0.21 -7.58
N ALA A 146 -17.15 0.69 -6.64
CA ALA A 146 -17.64 1.36 -5.45
C ALA A 146 -16.64 2.43 -5.01
N ASN A 147 -17.11 3.42 -4.25
CA ASN A 147 -16.24 4.34 -3.52
C ASN A 147 -16.60 4.29 -2.03
N MET A 148 -15.58 4.26 -1.19
CA MET A 148 -15.76 4.20 0.25
C MET A 148 -14.82 5.17 0.95
N LYS A 149 -15.40 5.95 1.86
CA LYS A 149 -14.70 6.88 2.73
C LYS A 149 -15.16 6.70 4.16
N GLY A 150 -14.21 6.73 5.08
CA GLY A 150 -14.54 6.62 6.49
C GLY A 150 -13.35 6.64 7.41
N SER A 151 -13.60 6.25 8.64
CA SER A 151 -12.63 6.18 9.72
C SER A 151 -12.66 4.83 10.42
N PHE A 152 -11.55 4.52 11.09
CA PHE A 152 -11.42 3.31 11.88
C PHE A 152 -10.69 3.58 13.19
N SER A 153 -10.97 2.75 14.19
CA SER A 153 -10.18 2.67 15.42
C SER A 153 -10.17 1.24 15.97
N GLY A 154 -9.13 0.89 16.72
CA GLY A 154 -8.99 -0.42 17.32
C GLY A 154 -7.68 -0.60 18.09
N LYS A 155 -7.32 -1.86 18.32
CA LYS A 155 -6.06 -2.26 18.94
C LYS A 155 -5.41 -3.38 18.12
N LEU A 156 -4.19 -3.13 17.66
CA LEU A 156 -3.39 -4.04 16.85
C LEU A 156 -2.40 -4.79 17.76
N CYS A 157 -2.53 -6.10 17.87
CA CYS A 157 -1.62 -6.93 18.68
C CYS A 157 -0.73 -7.79 17.79
N LYS A 158 0.49 -8.03 18.25
CA LYS A 158 1.53 -8.66 17.45
C LYS A 158 1.30 -10.15 17.24
N LYS A 159 1.64 -10.65 16.06
CA LYS A 159 1.81 -12.06 15.73
C LYS A 159 3.20 -12.26 15.15
N LYS A 160 3.92 -13.27 15.66
CA LYS A 160 5.27 -13.60 15.17
C LYS A 160 5.25 -14.18 13.75
N ASN A 161 4.21 -14.95 13.43
CA ASN A 161 3.90 -15.52 12.13
C ASN A 161 2.41 -15.95 12.11
N PHE A 162 1.93 -16.42 10.96
CA PHE A 162 0.52 -16.82 10.77
C PHE A 162 0.02 -17.90 11.75
N MET A 163 0.91 -18.80 12.18
CA MET A 163 0.56 -19.93 13.06
C MET A 163 0.72 -19.59 14.55
N SER A 164 1.24 -18.41 14.87
CA SER A 164 1.42 -17.99 16.27
C SER A 164 0.11 -17.43 16.81
N GLU A 165 -0.10 -17.60 18.12
CA GLU A 165 -1.14 -16.86 18.83
C GLU A 165 -0.84 -15.35 18.82
N THR A 166 -1.89 -14.56 19.03
CA THR A 166 -1.78 -13.11 19.19
C THR A 166 -1.14 -12.80 20.55
N ASP A 167 -0.02 -12.09 20.53
CA ASP A 167 0.65 -11.59 21.74
C ASP A 167 -0.12 -10.36 22.26
N THR A 168 -0.95 -10.57 23.28
CA THR A 168 -1.76 -9.51 23.88
C THR A 168 -0.98 -8.56 24.79
N SER A 169 0.30 -8.84 25.04
CA SER A 169 1.21 -7.97 25.79
C SER A 169 1.92 -6.95 24.90
N ASP A 170 1.99 -7.19 23.59
CA ASP A 170 2.58 -6.30 22.57
C ASP A 170 1.49 -5.82 21.62
N CYS A 171 0.78 -4.76 22.05
CA CYS A 171 -0.32 -4.17 21.31
C CYS A 171 -0.16 -2.66 21.15
N LEU A 172 -0.62 -2.16 19.99
CA LEU A 172 -0.59 -0.76 19.60
C LEU A 172 -2.03 -0.25 19.43
N PRO A 173 -2.39 0.93 19.98
CA PRO A 173 -3.62 1.59 19.57
C PRO A 173 -3.54 1.96 18.09
N VAL A 174 -4.66 1.92 17.40
CA VAL A 174 -4.74 2.36 16.01
C VAL A 174 -5.99 3.20 15.77
N GLU A 175 -5.82 4.29 15.03
CA GLU A 175 -6.90 5.12 14.52
C GLU A 175 -6.51 5.71 13.17
N GLY A 176 -7.48 5.95 12.29
CA GLY A 176 -7.18 6.45 10.96
C GLY A 176 -8.39 6.65 10.08
N THR A 177 -8.12 6.99 8.82
CA THR A 177 -9.11 7.23 7.77
C THR A 177 -8.74 6.52 6.50
N PHE A 178 -9.75 6.18 5.70
CA PHE A 178 -9.59 5.67 4.34
C PHE A 178 -10.50 6.43 3.39
N ASP A 179 -10.04 6.57 2.14
CA ASP A 179 -10.78 7.15 1.02
C ASP A 179 -10.29 6.42 -0.23
N THR A 180 -11.10 5.52 -0.78
CA THR A 180 -10.67 4.65 -1.89
C THR A 180 -11.80 4.26 -2.82
N ALA A 181 -11.49 4.22 -4.11
CA ALA A 181 -12.28 3.45 -5.06
C ALA A 181 -12.03 1.95 -4.87
N LEU A 182 -13.03 1.14 -5.20
CA LEU A 182 -13.05 -0.31 -5.11
C LEU A 182 -13.53 -0.91 -6.42
N ARG A 183 -13.02 -2.11 -6.73
CA ARG A 183 -13.54 -2.96 -7.82
C ARG A 183 -14.27 -4.18 -7.27
N SER A 184 -15.21 -4.72 -8.02
CA SER A 184 -15.71 -6.07 -7.72
C SER A 184 -14.54 -7.07 -7.78
N GLY A 185 -14.38 -7.87 -6.72
CA GLY A 185 -13.48 -9.01 -6.72
C GLY A 185 -14.16 -10.18 -7.42
N ASN A 186 -13.49 -10.75 -8.42
CA ASN A 186 -13.92 -11.97 -9.12
C ASN A 186 -13.81 -13.20 -8.22
#